data_AF-A0A1M3QQB6-F1
#
_entry.id   AF-A0A1M3QQB6-F1
#
_cell.length_a   1.000
_cell.length_b   1.000
_cell.length_c   1.000
_cell.angle_alpha   90.00
_cell.angle_beta   90.00
_cell.angle_gamma   90.00
#
_symmetry.space_group_name_H-M   'P 1'
#
loop_
_entity.id
_entity.type
_entity.pdbx_description
1 polymer ?
#
loop_
_entity_poly.entity_id
_entity_poly.type
_entity_poly.pdbx_seq_one_letter_code
_entity_poly.pdbx_strand_id
1 'polypeptide(L)'
;MNDGGYYATWTEYFNNLVIHNLLFPGTAYNLIGFTMSDNQFCVMLEQPFIEGGQADLSDIEAFLTFNDFKKFRRQDYYNTAFRLMLEDMHDENVIAKEGLLFFIDTVFYILGESEPSPI
;
A
#
# COMPACT_ATOMS: atom_id res chain seq x y z
N MET A 1 0.47 12.07 9.20
CA MET A 1 -0.60 11.72 10.17
C MET A 1 -1.71 11.05 9.39
N ASN A 2 -2.30 9.97 9.89
CA ASN A 2 -3.38 9.26 9.21
C ASN A 2 -4.50 8.96 10.21
N ASP A 3 -5.75 9.12 9.78
CA ASP A 3 -6.95 8.97 10.61
C ASP A 3 -7.62 7.59 10.48
N GLY A 4 -7.03 6.69 9.69
CA GLY A 4 -7.52 5.34 9.42
C GLY A 4 -8.76 5.30 8.52
N GLY A 5 -9.19 6.43 7.95
CA GLY A 5 -10.51 6.56 7.29
C GLY A 5 -10.71 5.70 6.06
N TYR A 6 -9.64 5.21 5.43
CA TYR A 6 -9.72 4.28 4.30
C TYR A 6 -10.15 2.87 4.74
N TYR A 7 -9.99 2.50 6.01
CA TYR A 7 -10.22 1.16 6.52
C TYR A 7 -11.49 1.07 7.38
N ALA A 8 -12.16 -0.08 7.38
CA ALA A 8 -13.34 -0.29 8.23
C ALA A 8 -12.95 -0.46 9.71
N THR A 9 -11.73 -0.98 9.97
CA THR A 9 -11.21 -1.20 11.32
C THR A 9 -9.75 -0.77 11.47
N TRP A 10 -9.36 -0.40 12.68
CA TRP A 10 -7.95 -0.15 13.02
C TRP A 10 -7.05 -1.36 12.78
N THR A 11 -7.57 -2.58 12.96
CA THR A 11 -6.83 -3.81 12.69
C THR A 11 -6.43 -3.90 11.23
N GLU A 12 -7.33 -3.59 10.29
CA GLU A 12 -7.01 -3.56 8.86
C GLU A 12 -5.97 -2.49 8.54
N TYR A 13 -6.10 -1.29 9.11
CA TYR A 13 -5.11 -0.23 8.98
C TYR A 13 -3.72 -0.64 9.47
N PHE A 14 -3.60 -1.24 10.67
CA PHE A 14 -2.30 -1.69 11.18
C PHE A 14 -1.74 -2.88 10.40
N ASN A 15 -2.61 -3.78 9.92
CA ASN A 15 -2.18 -4.85 9.01
C ASN A 15 -1.61 -4.28 7.72
N ASN A 16 -2.22 -3.24 7.14
CA ASN A 16 -1.67 -2.55 5.98
C ASN A 16 -0.26 -2.04 6.25
N LEU A 17 -0.02 -1.37 7.37
CA LEU A 17 1.32 -0.87 7.72
C LEU A 17 2.36 -1.99 7.83
N VAL A 18 1.98 -3.11 8.46
CA VAL A 18 2.87 -4.27 8.58
C VAL A 18 3.18 -4.88 7.22
N ILE A 19 2.17 -5.04 6.36
CA ILE A 19 2.33 -5.62 5.02
C ILE A 19 3.16 -4.68 4.13
N HIS A 20 2.89 -3.38 4.16
CA HIS A 20 3.69 -2.37 3.47
C HIS A 20 5.16 -2.48 3.86
N ASN A 21 5.46 -2.48 5.15
CA ASN A 21 6.84 -2.55 5.65
C ASN A 21 7.54 -3.86 5.27
N LEU A 22 6.78 -4.95 5.17
CA LEU A 22 7.31 -6.26 4.77
C LEU A 22 7.66 -6.29 3.28
N LEU A 23 6.78 -5.75 2.42
CA LEU A 23 6.94 -5.80 0.96
C LEU A 23 7.82 -4.67 0.41
N PHE A 24 7.82 -3.50 1.06
CA PHE A 24 8.48 -2.29 0.62
C PHE A 24 9.38 -1.70 1.72
N PRO A 25 10.45 -2.41 2.12
CA PRO A 25 11.31 -1.97 3.22
C PRO A 25 12.04 -0.64 2.95
N GLY A 26 12.19 -0.23 1.68
CA GLY A 26 12.81 1.05 1.31
C GLY A 26 11.99 2.28 1.67
N THR A 27 10.70 2.10 1.95
CA THR A 27 9.71 3.14 2.29
C THR A 27 8.94 2.77 3.56
N ALA A 28 9.50 1.89 4.38
CA ALA A 28 8.84 1.42 5.58
C ALA A 28 8.41 2.57 6.50
N TYR A 29 7.18 2.47 6.99
CA TYR A 29 6.61 3.33 8.01
C TYR A 29 7.18 3.01 9.40
N ASN A 30 7.56 4.04 10.13
CA ASN A 30 7.86 4.00 11.55
C ASN A 30 6.66 4.55 12.33
N LEU A 31 6.06 3.74 13.20
CA LEU A 31 4.96 4.15 14.07
C LEU A 31 5.53 4.96 15.24
N ILE A 32 5.34 6.28 15.19
CA ILE A 32 5.83 7.20 16.22
C ILE A 32 4.90 7.20 17.44
N GLY A 33 3.60 7.06 17.21
CA GLY A 33 2.60 7.01 18.27
C GLY A 33 1.24 7.46 17.79
N PHE A 34 0.44 7.96 18.73
CA PHE A 34 -0.94 8.34 18.51
C PHE A 34 -1.18 9.77 18.98
N THR A 35 -2.12 10.46 18.34
CA THR A 35 -2.50 11.82 18.70
C THR A 35 -3.98 12.06 18.45
N MET A 36 -4.48 13.19 18.94
CA MET A 36 -5.80 13.72 18.58
C MET A 36 -5.59 14.96 17.71
N SER A 37 -6.20 14.99 16.52
CA SER A 37 -6.26 16.17 15.66
C SER A 37 -7.72 16.43 15.30
N ASP A 38 -8.20 17.65 15.47
CA ASP A 38 -9.59 18.04 15.18
C ASP A 38 -10.64 17.08 15.78
N ASN A 39 -10.43 16.66 17.04
CA ASN A 39 -11.25 15.69 17.76
C ASN A 39 -11.31 14.28 17.15
N GLN A 40 -10.43 13.97 16.19
CA GLN A 40 -10.26 12.66 15.59
C GLN A 40 -8.99 11.98 16.11
N PHE A 41 -9.07 10.68 16.37
CA PHE A 41 -7.89 9.87 16.69
C PHE A 41 -7.06 9.67 15.43
N CYS A 42 -5.75 9.91 15.54
CA CYS A 42 -4.85 9.77 14.43
C CYS A 42 -3.58 9.02 14.82
N VAL A 43 -3.01 8.34 13.84
CA VAL A 43 -1.74 7.64 13.93
C VAL A 43 -0.64 8.55 13.36
N MET A 44 0.42 8.72 14.13
CA MET A 44 1.61 9.45 13.71
C MET A 44 2.62 8.46 13.15
N LEU A 45 2.93 8.65 11.86
CA LEU A 45 3.88 7.84 11.12
C LEU A 45 5.02 8.72 10.62
N GLU A 46 6.20 8.14 10.55
CA GLU A 46 7.36 8.66 9.85
C GLU A 46 7.71 7.71 8.71
N GLN A 47 8.11 8.25 7.56
CA GLN A 47 8.52 7.49 6.38
C GLN A 47 9.75 8.17 5.77
N PRO A 48 10.70 7.42 5.17
CA PRO A 48 11.81 8.02 4.43
C PRO A 48 11.33 8.98 3.33
N PHE A 49 11.93 10.16 3.27
CA PHE A 49 11.72 11.08 2.15
C PHE A 49 12.54 10.62 0.94
N ILE A 50 11.88 10.36 -0.18
CA ILE A 50 12.51 9.96 -1.43
C ILE A 50 12.35 11.09 -2.45
N GLU A 51 13.47 11.66 -2.90
CA GLU A 51 13.47 12.60 -4.03
C GLU A 51 13.56 11.82 -5.34
N GLY A 52 12.49 11.87 -6.13
CA GLY A 52 12.35 11.17 -7.41
C GLY A 52 11.20 11.74 -8.24
N GLY A 53 10.90 11.08 -9.36
CA GLY A 53 9.77 11.41 -10.23
C GLY A 53 8.58 10.49 -10.01
N GLN A 54 7.47 10.79 -10.69
CA GLN A 54 6.33 9.89 -10.79
C GLN A 54 6.72 8.65 -11.59
N ALA A 55 6.26 7.47 -11.16
CA ALA A 55 6.52 6.22 -11.86
C ALA A 55 5.57 6.03 -13.05
N ASP A 56 6.05 5.35 -14.09
CA ASP A 56 5.23 4.94 -15.21
C ASP A 56 4.32 3.76 -14.81
N LEU A 57 3.03 3.83 -15.14
CA LEU A 57 2.06 2.77 -14.83
C LEU A 57 2.47 1.40 -15.38
N SER A 58 3.15 1.37 -16.53
CA SER A 58 3.66 0.12 -17.12
C SER A 58 4.74 -0.53 -16.27
N ASP A 59 5.60 0.27 -15.62
CA ASP A 59 6.68 -0.22 -14.78
C ASP A 59 6.12 -0.76 -13.46
N ILE A 60 5.12 -0.07 -12.90
CA ILE A 60 4.37 -0.54 -11.72
C ILE A 60 3.70 -1.89 -12.03
N GLU A 61 2.99 -1.99 -13.16
CA GLU A 61 2.30 -3.22 -13.54
C GLU A 61 3.29 -4.36 -13.81
N ALA A 62 4.42 -4.10 -14.46
CA ALA A 62 5.47 -5.08 -14.68
C ALA A 62 6.07 -5.57 -13.35
N PHE A 63 6.35 -4.65 -12.42
CA PHE A 63 6.88 -4.97 -11.10
C PHE A 63 5.89 -5.84 -10.30
N LEU A 64 4.62 -5.45 -10.24
CA LEU A 64 3.60 -6.20 -9.51
C LEU A 64 3.37 -7.59 -10.13
N THR A 65 3.28 -7.66 -11.46
CA THR A 65 3.11 -8.93 -12.18
C THR A 65 4.30 -9.87 -11.96
N PHE A 66 5.53 -9.35 -11.95
CA PHE A 66 6.73 -10.13 -11.63
C PHE A 66 6.69 -10.73 -10.21
N ASN A 67 6.00 -10.05 -9.28
CA ASN A 67 5.81 -10.49 -7.89
C ASN A 67 4.45 -11.19 -7.66
N ASP A 68 3.88 -11.81 -8.71
CA ASP A 68 2.64 -12.60 -8.68
C ASP A 68 1.37 -11.81 -8.27
N PHE A 69 1.42 -10.47 -8.24
CA PHE A 69 0.23 -9.65 -8.14
C PHE A 69 -0.46 -9.58 -9.51
N LYS A 70 -1.70 -10.06 -9.56
CA LYS A 70 -2.52 -10.06 -10.77
C LYS A 70 -3.46 -8.87 -10.73
N LYS A 71 -3.52 -8.13 -11.83
CA LYS A 71 -4.48 -7.04 -12.00
C LYS A 71 -5.89 -7.59 -12.00
N PHE A 72 -6.78 -7.02 -11.19
CA PHE A 72 -8.17 -7.44 -11.09
C PHE A 72 -9.10 -6.43 -11.77
N ARG A 73 -9.08 -5.18 -11.31
CA ARG A 73 -9.90 -4.08 -11.82
C ARG A 73 -9.15 -2.77 -11.70
N ARG A 74 -9.29 -1.87 -12.68
CA ARG A 74 -8.64 -0.54 -12.66
C ARG A 74 -7.17 -0.66 -12.25
N GLN A 75 -6.78 -0.17 -11.07
CA GLN A 75 -5.43 -0.30 -10.52
C GLN A 75 -5.42 -1.09 -9.21
N ASP A 76 -6.32 -2.05 -9.09
CA ASP A 76 -6.39 -2.99 -7.98
C ASP A 76 -5.76 -4.32 -8.41
N TYR A 77 -4.98 -4.89 -7.51
CA TYR A 77 -4.19 -6.09 -7.73
C TYR A 77 -4.42 -7.08 -6.60
N TYR A 78 -4.33 -8.38 -6.90
CA TYR A 78 -4.42 -9.42 -5.89
C TYR A 78 -3.29 -10.43 -6.01
N ASN A 79 -2.84 -10.96 -4.88
CA ASN A 79 -1.91 -12.06 -4.79
C ASN A 79 -2.59 -13.25 -4.10
N THR A 80 -2.86 -14.33 -4.85
CA THR A 80 -3.52 -15.53 -4.32
C THR A 80 -2.68 -16.21 -3.24
N ALA A 81 -1.36 -16.31 -3.41
CA ALA A 81 -0.48 -17.05 -2.51
C ALA A 81 -0.45 -16.43 -1.10
N PHE A 82 -0.40 -15.10 -1.03
CA PHE A 82 -0.40 -14.36 0.23
C PHE A 82 -1.81 -13.95 0.70
N ARG A 83 -2.84 -14.21 -0.12
CA ARG A 83 -4.23 -13.76 0.12
C ARG A 83 -4.29 -12.25 0.39
N LEU A 84 -3.65 -11.48 -0.48
CA LEU A 84 -3.61 -10.02 -0.39
C LEU A 84 -4.38 -9.39 -1.54
N MET A 85 -5.17 -8.37 -1.22
CA MET A 85 -5.62 -7.35 -2.18
C MET A 85 -4.79 -6.09 -1.95
N LEU A 86 -4.38 -5.46 -3.03
CA LEU A 86 -3.71 -4.16 -3.07
C LEU A 86 -4.59 -3.24 -3.92
N GLU A 87 -5.30 -2.32 -3.27
CA GLU A 87 -6.21 -1.39 -3.92
C GLU A 87 -5.52 -0.03 -4.16
N ASP A 88 -6.14 0.77 -5.02
CA ASP A 88 -5.80 2.18 -5.23
C ASP A 88 -4.34 2.43 -5.68
N MET A 89 -3.78 1.50 -6.48
CA MET A 89 -2.40 1.66 -6.97
C MET A 89 -2.30 2.58 -8.18
N HIS A 90 -2.43 3.87 -7.95
CA HIS A 90 -2.10 4.87 -8.94
C HIS A 90 -0.60 5.19 -8.97
N ASP A 91 -0.17 5.83 -10.05
CA ASP A 91 1.21 6.29 -10.28
C ASP A 91 1.69 7.29 -9.23
N GLU A 92 0.80 8.12 -8.67
CA GLU A 92 1.15 9.05 -7.58
C GLU A 92 1.58 8.33 -6.28
N ASN A 93 1.22 7.05 -6.10
CA ASN A 93 1.61 6.25 -4.93
C ASN A 93 2.99 5.58 -5.08
N VAL A 94 3.68 5.83 -6.20
CA VAL A 94 4.98 5.23 -6.49
C VAL A 94 5.95 6.28 -7.02
N ILE A 95 7.07 6.43 -6.30
CA ILE A 95 8.17 7.31 -6.70
C ILE A 95 9.19 6.48 -7.50
N ALA A 96 9.52 6.94 -8.71
CA ALA A 96 10.59 6.39 -9.51
C ALA A 96 11.90 7.16 -9.32
N LYS A 97 12.98 6.43 -9.04
CA LYS A 97 14.32 7.00 -8.91
C LYS A 97 15.37 6.01 -9.38
N GLU A 98 16.18 6.42 -10.35
CA GLU A 98 17.33 5.64 -10.84
C GLU A 98 16.96 4.20 -11.27
N GLY A 99 15.77 4.03 -11.86
CA GLY A 99 15.25 2.73 -12.30
C GLY A 99 14.68 1.85 -11.18
N LEU A 100 14.56 2.38 -9.96
CA LEU A 100 13.90 1.73 -8.83
C LEU A 100 12.52 2.37 -8.58
N LEU A 101 11.60 1.56 -8.05
CA LEU A 101 10.25 1.97 -7.65
C LEU A 101 10.13 1.95 -6.12
N PHE A 102 9.61 3.05 -5.57
CA PHE A 102 9.40 3.25 -4.14
C PHE A 102 7.92 3.47 -3.87
N PHE A 103 7.25 2.46 -3.32
CA PHE A 103 5.83 2.48 -3.00
C PHE A 103 5.60 3.19 -1.67
N ILE A 104 4.68 4.15 -1.58
CA ILE A 104 4.47 4.94 -0.36
C ILE A 104 3.07 4.77 0.23
N ASP A 105 2.01 5.13 -0.48
CA ASP A 105 0.63 5.15 0.04
C ASP A 105 -0.13 3.90 -0.44
N THR A 106 0.29 2.73 0.04
CA THR A 106 -0.32 1.46 -0.37
C THR A 106 -1.53 1.11 0.48
N VAL A 107 -2.52 0.49 -0.15
CA VAL A 107 -3.71 -0.01 0.55
C VAL A 107 -3.84 -1.54 0.43
N PHE A 108 -3.38 -2.25 1.45
CA PHE A 108 -3.51 -3.70 1.54
C PHE A 108 -4.72 -4.16 2.36
N TYR A 109 -5.37 -5.21 1.88
CA TYR A 109 -6.35 -6.00 2.63
C TYR A 109 -5.97 -7.49 2.63
N ILE A 110 -6.22 -8.16 3.75
CA ILE A 110 -6.11 -9.62 3.84
C ILE A 110 -7.44 -10.23 3.41
N LEU A 111 -7.39 -11.04 2.36
CA LEU A 111 -8.55 -11.73 1.82
C LEU A 111 -8.95 -12.94 2.67
N GLY A 112 -10.26 -13.18 2.76
CA GLY A 112 -10.82 -14.41 3.34
C GLY A 112 -10.48 -15.65 2.52
N GLU A 113 -11.09 -16.79 2.86
CA GLU A 113 -10.77 -18.08 2.23
C GLU A 113 -11.24 -18.22 0.77
N SER A 114 -12.14 -17.35 0.31
CA SER A 114 -12.62 -17.32 -1.07
C SER A 114 -11.85 -16.30 -1.92
N GLU A 115 -11.38 -16.72 -3.10
CA GLU A 115 -10.82 -15.79 -4.09
C GLU A 115 -11.86 -14.72 -4.49
N PRO A 116 -11.43 -13.48 -4.75
CA PRO A 116 -12.31 -12.44 -5.26
C PRO A 116 -12.82 -12.87 -6.65
N SER A 117 -14.14 -13.06 -6.78
CA SER A 117 -14.76 -13.37 -8.06
C SER A 117 -14.59 -12.21 -9.04
N PRO A 118 -14.07 -12.43 -10.26
CA PRO A 118 -14.14 -11.44 -11.31
C PRO A 118 -15.61 -11.24 -11.69
N ILE A 119 -16.21 -10.12 -11.28
CA ILE A 119 -17.50 -9.64 -11.85
C ILE A 119 -17.18 -8.81 -13.07
#